data_AF-A0A956ACF3-F1
#
_entry.id   AF-A0A956ACF3-F1
#
_cell.length_a   1.000
_cell.length_b   1.000
_cell.length_c   1.000
_cell.angle_alpha   90.00
_cell.angle_beta   90.00
_cell.angle_gamma   90.00
#
_symmetry.space_group_name_H-M   'P 1'
#
loop_
_entity.id
_entity.type
_entity.pdbx_description
1 polymer ?
#
loop_
_entity_poly.entity_id
_entity_poly.type
_entity_poly.pdbx_seq_one_letter_code
_entity_poly.pdbx_strand_id
1 'polypeptide(L)'
;MQMIRRQTPLALSMILAVATITLTSPDLRANDGRDRHRGSIPTTFVHLFAPLSPKAGFRVLAHDMRGGADGDPMFRWARRESVALVQVLAFRTAQTLGVGALPMAIFDLSAENGDTPVQLSPGKPPRGRHPGGSHDGGINLDLGYFLTSDRGKHFSPDLAACTEHFLTPDEARRKKRDPKVAVQDAWRCRGRADRLDVVRQSYFYVELFRLHLEAFGGDLLEEIGVDEMVARAVLAQVQRWVVAKKYHATPRLVAEMRRIFNFSPYEGWAFAHHHHTHLRLRSLRPDGRHRVAFERLRAEARRALLAQTPRRSGLALALDAQLSSSALVRTLWVRLIVGDGSAVRRCRFRLDKRGAWHLGEWASRPCEHELDLGSGVLATARSRTVEVEVQLADGRRVVLERRLREPRKPAFLFVEVDPRRISGELSCSLAGSVRRCTLRLRFPRAYEVYLTGVRYLVARRDGSERTVVGERKSGASTVAEIDVSRAAIWLVRAELTLSKRYRVIVPLFAGR
;
A
#
# COMPACT_ATOMS: atom_id res chain seq x y z
N MET A 1 16.34 -67.48 -15.04
CA MET A 1 15.54 -66.48 -14.29
C MET A 1 16.49 -65.55 -13.53
N GLN A 2 16.86 -64.42 -14.13
CA GLN A 2 17.64 -63.36 -13.47
C GLN A 2 16.65 -62.28 -13.00
N MET A 3 16.60 -62.02 -11.69
CA MET A 3 15.87 -60.89 -11.12
C MET A 3 16.68 -59.61 -11.31
N ILE A 4 16.25 -58.78 -12.27
CA ILE A 4 16.69 -57.39 -12.39
C ILE A 4 16.05 -56.60 -11.24
N ARG A 5 16.80 -56.38 -10.15
CA ARG A 5 16.46 -55.38 -9.12
C ARG A 5 16.61 -54.00 -9.74
N ARG A 6 15.49 -53.39 -10.15
CA ARG A 6 15.44 -51.97 -10.53
C ARG A 6 15.72 -51.11 -9.29
N GLN A 7 16.97 -50.69 -9.12
CA GLN A 7 17.33 -49.56 -8.27
C GLN A 7 17.19 -48.27 -9.07
N THR A 8 16.04 -47.61 -8.94
CA THR A 8 15.86 -46.13 -9.06
C THR A 8 14.40 -45.81 -8.73
N PRO A 9 14.13 -44.98 -7.69
CA PRO A 9 13.85 -43.55 -7.95
C PRO A 9 14.25 -42.62 -6.78
N LEU A 10 15.47 -42.75 -6.25
CA LEU A 10 15.96 -41.82 -5.20
C LEU A 10 16.44 -40.48 -5.78
N ALA A 11 17.05 -40.49 -6.97
CA ALA A 11 17.57 -39.28 -7.62
C ALA A 11 16.45 -38.36 -8.15
N LEU A 12 15.36 -38.93 -8.69
CA LEU A 12 14.25 -38.16 -9.27
C LEU A 12 13.47 -37.36 -8.21
N SER A 13 13.38 -37.89 -6.99
CA SER A 13 12.66 -37.28 -5.85
C SER A 13 13.41 -36.08 -5.25
N MET A 14 14.75 -36.12 -5.21
CA MET A 14 15.58 -34.98 -4.80
C MET A 14 15.50 -33.82 -5.81
N ILE A 15 15.47 -34.14 -7.11
CA ILE A 15 15.36 -33.13 -8.17
C ILE A 15 13.97 -32.47 -8.13
N LEU A 16 12.90 -33.23 -7.86
CA LEU A 16 11.54 -32.66 -7.69
C LEU A 16 11.43 -31.76 -6.45
N ALA A 17 12.05 -32.13 -5.32
CA ALA A 17 12.02 -31.32 -4.09
C ALA A 17 12.82 -30.01 -4.21
N VAL A 18 13.89 -30.00 -5.01
CA VAL A 18 14.65 -28.78 -5.35
C VAL A 18 13.89 -27.95 -6.39
N ALA A 19 13.18 -28.56 -7.33
CA ALA A 19 12.36 -27.87 -8.33
C ALA A 19 11.08 -27.23 -7.74
N THR A 20 10.57 -27.72 -6.60
CA THR A 20 9.43 -27.08 -5.91
C THR A 20 9.82 -25.78 -5.18
N ILE A 21 11.11 -25.52 -4.97
CA ILE A 21 11.62 -24.31 -4.29
C ILE A 21 11.55 -23.07 -5.21
N THR A 22 11.45 -23.27 -6.53
CA THR A 22 11.51 -22.18 -7.54
C THR A 22 10.17 -21.79 -8.16
N LEU A 23 9.08 -22.51 -7.90
CA LEU A 23 7.76 -22.24 -8.53
C LEU A 23 6.83 -21.32 -7.71
N THR A 24 7.36 -20.58 -6.72
CA THR A 24 6.60 -19.47 -6.13
C THR A 24 6.92 -18.20 -6.91
N SER A 25 5.94 -17.71 -7.68
CA SER A 25 6.07 -16.49 -8.47
C SER A 25 6.77 -15.38 -7.64
N PRO A 26 7.95 -14.89 -8.06
CA PRO A 26 8.69 -13.88 -7.32
C PRO A 26 7.94 -12.55 -7.16
N ASP A 27 6.83 -12.38 -7.89
CA ASP A 27 5.99 -11.18 -7.88
C ASP A 27 4.82 -11.23 -6.87
N LEU A 28 4.62 -12.35 -6.14
CA LEU A 28 3.50 -12.50 -5.18
C LEU A 28 3.91 -12.40 -3.70
N ARG A 29 5.15 -11.99 -3.41
CA ARG A 29 5.61 -11.85 -2.03
C ARG A 29 5.22 -10.47 -1.52
N ALA A 30 4.76 -10.34 -0.28
CA ALA A 30 4.44 -9.06 0.37
C ALA A 30 4.69 -9.15 1.87
N ASN A 31 4.92 -8.01 2.53
CA ASN A 31 5.34 -7.91 3.92
C ASN A 31 6.70 -8.62 4.20
N ASP A 32 7.56 -8.68 3.18
CA ASP A 32 8.90 -9.27 3.19
C ASP A 32 10.02 -8.21 3.23
N GLY A 33 9.64 -6.94 3.22
CA GLY A 33 10.55 -5.80 3.22
C GLY A 33 11.25 -5.56 1.88
N ARG A 34 10.88 -6.31 0.83
CA ARG A 34 11.49 -6.17 -0.49
C ARG A 34 11.24 -4.78 -1.05
N ASP A 35 12.33 -4.16 -1.50
CA ASP A 35 12.28 -2.89 -2.19
C ASP A 35 11.66 -3.04 -3.58
N ARG A 36 10.43 -2.54 -3.73
CA ARG A 36 9.67 -2.58 -4.98
C ARG A 36 10.12 -1.54 -5.99
N HIS A 37 11.03 -0.63 -5.63
CA HIS A 37 11.75 0.21 -6.60
C HIS A 37 12.56 -0.63 -7.60
N ARG A 38 13.00 -1.83 -7.18
CA ARG A 38 13.88 -2.74 -7.94
C ARG A 38 13.10 -3.78 -8.75
N GLY A 39 11.80 -3.55 -8.97
CA GLY A 39 10.97 -4.39 -9.83
C GLY A 39 11.35 -4.27 -11.31
N SER A 40 10.63 -5.00 -12.17
CA SER A 40 10.81 -4.98 -13.63
C SER A 40 10.54 -3.62 -14.28
N ILE A 41 9.82 -2.73 -13.59
CA ILE A 41 9.56 -1.36 -13.98
C ILE A 41 10.16 -0.48 -12.87
N PRO A 42 11.21 0.32 -13.16
CA PRO A 42 11.73 1.28 -12.19
C PRO A 42 10.61 2.22 -11.73
N THR A 43 10.35 2.26 -10.43
CA THR A 43 9.26 3.07 -9.87
C THR A 43 9.80 4.13 -8.93
N THR A 44 9.37 5.37 -9.14
CA THR A 44 9.47 6.43 -8.13
C THR A 44 8.15 6.47 -7.37
N PHE A 45 8.22 6.41 -6.05
CA PHE A 45 7.06 6.65 -5.20
C PHE A 45 7.00 8.12 -4.82
N VAL A 46 5.79 8.63 -4.70
CA VAL A 46 5.53 9.98 -4.20
C VAL A 46 4.67 9.88 -2.97
N HIS A 47 4.93 10.75 -2.02
CA HIS A 47 4.15 10.84 -0.79
C HIS A 47 2.91 11.68 -1.03
N LEU A 48 1.74 11.16 -0.66
CA LEU A 48 0.49 11.89 -0.77
C LEU A 48 0.27 12.81 0.44
N PHE A 49 0.43 14.11 0.22
CA PHE A 49 0.15 15.15 1.21
C PHE A 49 -1.32 15.57 1.23
N ALA A 50 -1.71 16.25 2.31
CA ALA A 50 -2.98 16.96 2.38
C ALA A 50 -3.09 17.97 1.22
N PRO A 51 -4.28 18.13 0.62
CA PRO A 51 -4.47 19.10 -0.45
C PRO A 51 -4.37 20.54 0.05
N LEU A 52 -4.13 21.47 -0.89
CA LEU A 52 -4.07 22.90 -0.60
C LEU A 52 -5.44 23.52 -0.26
N SER A 53 -6.54 22.87 -0.66
CA SER A 53 -7.90 23.38 -0.49
C SER A 53 -8.91 22.25 -0.27
N PRO A 54 -9.99 22.48 0.51
CA PRO A 54 -11.12 21.55 0.58
C PRO A 54 -11.75 21.23 -0.78
N LYS A 55 -11.60 22.13 -1.77
CA LYS A 55 -12.09 21.93 -3.15
C LYS A 55 -11.37 20.80 -3.90
N ALA A 56 -10.33 20.21 -3.33
CA ALA A 56 -9.67 19.03 -3.88
C ALA A 56 -10.55 17.77 -3.85
N GLY A 57 -11.59 17.74 -3.00
CA GLY A 57 -12.50 16.60 -2.90
C GLY A 57 -11.96 15.41 -2.11
N PHE A 58 -10.73 15.47 -1.61
CA PHE A 58 -10.16 14.45 -0.71
C PHE A 58 -9.53 15.10 0.52
N ARG A 59 -9.28 14.29 1.55
CA ARG A 59 -8.47 14.64 2.71
C ARG A 59 -7.53 13.50 3.02
N VAL A 60 -6.39 13.80 3.60
CA VAL A 60 -5.47 12.77 4.08
C VAL A 60 -5.55 12.74 5.61
N LEU A 61 -5.69 11.55 6.21
CA LEU A 61 -5.75 11.44 7.67
C LEU A 61 -4.45 11.96 8.32
N ALA A 62 -4.43 12.16 9.63
CA ALA A 62 -3.19 12.57 10.33
C ALA A 62 -2.43 11.39 10.94
N HIS A 63 -3.17 10.38 11.36
CA HIS A 63 -2.72 9.14 11.99
C HIS A 63 -3.84 8.10 11.87
N ASP A 64 -3.56 6.85 12.24
CA ASP A 64 -4.59 5.83 12.44
C ASP A 64 -5.62 6.34 13.44
N MET A 65 -6.88 6.38 13.03
CA MET A 65 -7.97 6.80 13.90
C MET A 65 -8.81 5.58 14.27
N ARG A 66 -9.40 5.60 15.47
CA ARG A 66 -10.50 4.68 15.79
C ARG A 66 -11.61 4.87 14.74
N GLY A 67 -12.30 3.81 14.33
CA GLY A 67 -13.30 3.93 13.26
C GLY A 67 -13.02 3.14 11.97
N GLY A 68 -12.11 2.15 11.99
CA GLY A 68 -11.67 1.42 10.79
C GLY A 68 -10.79 2.26 9.83
N ALA A 69 -10.26 3.37 10.34
CA ALA A 69 -9.58 4.40 9.58
C ALA A 69 -8.05 4.30 9.76
N ASP A 70 -7.44 3.40 9.00
CA ASP A 70 -5.98 3.28 8.93
C ASP A 70 -5.41 4.46 8.15
N GLY A 71 -4.40 5.14 8.69
CA GLY A 71 -3.98 6.44 8.20
C GLY A 71 -2.64 6.93 8.73
N ASP A 72 -1.63 6.08 8.87
CA ASP A 72 -0.27 6.51 9.25
C ASP A 72 0.41 7.26 8.07
N PRO A 73 0.94 8.48 8.27
CA PRO A 73 1.71 9.19 7.24
C PRO A 73 2.83 8.38 6.61
N MET A 74 3.41 7.40 7.30
CA MET A 74 4.49 6.58 6.73
C MET A 74 4.02 5.61 5.63
N PHE A 75 2.72 5.36 5.48
CA PHE A 75 2.14 4.42 4.53
C PHE A 75 1.36 5.13 3.41
N ARG A 76 1.79 6.34 3.03
CA ARG A 76 1.13 7.15 1.99
C ARG A 76 1.98 7.31 0.75
N TRP A 77 2.79 6.31 0.47
CA TRP A 77 3.59 6.25 -0.72
C TRP A 77 2.79 5.54 -1.80
N ALA A 78 2.82 6.09 -3.00
CA ALA A 78 2.21 5.48 -4.16
C ALA A 78 2.96 5.92 -5.42
N ARG A 79 2.73 5.25 -6.55
CA ARG A 79 3.28 5.73 -7.82
C ARG A 79 2.71 7.10 -8.13
N ARG A 80 3.52 7.92 -8.81
CA ARG A 80 3.13 9.29 -9.19
C ARG A 80 1.83 9.33 -9.97
N GLU A 81 1.60 8.32 -10.82
CA GLU A 81 0.42 8.18 -11.65
C GLU A 81 -0.82 7.85 -10.82
N SER A 82 -0.68 6.96 -9.83
CA SER A 82 -1.75 6.61 -8.89
C SER A 82 -2.20 7.83 -8.09
N VAL A 83 -1.24 8.63 -7.61
CA VAL A 83 -1.54 9.90 -6.92
C VAL A 83 -2.22 10.90 -7.85
N ALA A 84 -1.73 11.07 -9.08
CA ALA A 84 -2.34 11.96 -10.06
C ALA A 84 -3.78 11.53 -10.38
N LEU A 85 -4.04 10.23 -10.49
CA LEU A 85 -5.37 9.66 -10.71
C LEU A 85 -6.35 10.08 -9.60
N VAL A 86 -5.98 9.82 -8.34
CA VAL A 86 -6.82 10.19 -7.18
C VAL A 86 -7.09 11.70 -7.14
N GLN A 87 -6.05 12.52 -7.34
CA GLN A 87 -6.16 13.97 -7.32
C GLN A 87 -7.10 14.50 -8.42
N VAL A 88 -6.97 13.99 -9.64
CA VAL A 88 -7.82 14.40 -10.77
C VAL A 88 -9.27 14.00 -10.54
N LEU A 89 -9.52 12.77 -10.10
CA LEU A 89 -10.87 12.26 -9.89
C LEU A 89 -11.59 12.97 -8.74
N ALA A 90 -10.91 13.18 -7.62
CA ALA A 90 -11.46 13.90 -6.48
C ALA A 90 -11.75 15.36 -6.84
N PHE A 91 -10.84 16.01 -7.57
CA PHE A 91 -11.02 17.38 -8.03
C PHE A 91 -12.19 17.51 -9.01
N ARG A 92 -12.28 16.64 -10.03
CA ARG A 92 -13.40 16.64 -10.98
C ARG A 92 -14.73 16.43 -10.27
N THR A 93 -14.77 15.54 -9.29
CA THR A 93 -15.98 15.30 -8.48
C THR A 93 -16.40 16.57 -7.73
N ALA A 94 -15.46 17.23 -7.05
CA ALA A 94 -15.73 18.47 -6.33
C ALA A 94 -16.09 19.64 -7.28
N GLN A 95 -15.49 19.70 -8.46
CA GLN A 95 -15.77 20.72 -9.46
C GLN A 95 -17.18 20.57 -10.04
N THR A 96 -17.60 19.35 -10.36
CA THR A 96 -18.88 19.08 -11.01
C THR A 96 -20.05 19.06 -10.03
N LEU A 97 -19.87 18.48 -8.84
CA LEU A 97 -20.95 18.28 -7.87
C LEU A 97 -20.85 19.21 -6.64
N GLY A 98 -19.83 20.07 -6.58
CA GLY A 98 -19.52 20.85 -5.39
C GLY A 98 -18.81 20.01 -4.31
N VAL A 99 -18.29 20.71 -3.30
CA VAL A 99 -17.60 20.09 -2.16
C VAL A 99 -18.60 19.30 -1.32
N GLY A 100 -18.32 18.02 -1.08
CA GLY A 100 -19.14 17.16 -0.22
C GLY A 100 -19.03 17.57 1.25
N ALA A 101 -20.04 17.17 2.05
CA ALA A 101 -20.01 17.36 3.49
C ALA A 101 -18.75 16.75 4.13
N LEU A 102 -18.38 15.54 3.69
CA LEU A 102 -17.13 14.90 4.04
C LEU A 102 -16.37 14.50 2.77
N PRO A 103 -15.16 15.02 2.56
CA PRO A 103 -14.32 14.61 1.44
C PRO A 103 -13.80 13.19 1.65
N MET A 104 -13.51 12.52 0.53
CA MET A 104 -12.91 11.19 0.52
C MET A 104 -11.62 11.17 1.36
N ALA A 105 -11.60 10.34 2.41
CA ALA A 105 -10.40 10.16 3.22
C ALA A 105 -9.40 9.25 2.49
N ILE A 106 -8.11 9.57 2.52
CA ILE A 106 -7.07 8.65 2.07
C ILE A 106 -6.57 7.86 3.26
N PHE A 107 -6.65 6.52 3.14
CA PHE A 107 -6.18 5.57 4.14
C PHE A 107 -4.77 5.06 3.79
N ASP A 108 -4.51 3.77 3.97
CA ASP A 108 -3.23 3.15 3.67
C ASP A 108 -3.02 3.03 2.14
N LEU A 109 -1.86 3.49 1.70
CA LEU A 109 -1.28 3.21 0.39
C LEU A 109 -0.13 2.22 0.63
N SER A 110 1.03 2.36 -0.03
CA SER A 110 2.20 1.53 0.26
C SER A 110 3.10 2.14 1.34
N ALA A 111 3.98 1.31 1.90
CA ALA A 111 5.19 1.79 2.57
C ALA A 111 6.15 2.46 1.57
N GLU A 112 7.17 3.17 2.07
CA GLU A 112 8.12 3.90 1.23
C GLU A 112 8.94 3.00 0.30
N ASN A 113 9.25 1.78 0.72
CA ASN A 113 9.90 0.76 -0.12
C ASN A 113 8.91 0.10 -1.11
N GLY A 114 7.66 0.58 -1.16
CA GLY A 114 6.60 0.02 -1.99
C GLY A 114 6.04 -1.31 -1.50
N ASP A 115 6.43 -1.81 -0.33
CA ASP A 115 5.85 -3.04 0.24
C ASP A 115 4.50 -2.74 0.91
N THR A 116 3.69 -3.79 1.09
CA THR A 116 2.47 -3.72 1.91
C THR A 116 2.84 -3.33 3.35
N PRO A 117 2.17 -2.32 3.96
CA PRO A 117 2.48 -1.84 5.29
C PRO A 117 2.58 -2.92 6.37
N VAL A 118 3.61 -2.83 7.22
CA VAL A 118 3.83 -3.71 8.37
C VAL A 118 3.66 -2.92 9.67
N GLN A 119 2.85 -3.45 10.57
CA GLN A 119 2.63 -2.91 11.90
C GLN A 119 3.72 -3.40 12.85
N LEU A 120 4.49 -2.46 13.37
CA LEU A 120 5.46 -2.70 14.43
C LEU A 120 4.99 -1.96 15.69
N SER A 121 4.45 -2.71 16.64
CA SER A 121 4.06 -2.17 17.95
C SER A 121 5.07 -2.63 19.01
N PRO A 122 5.51 -1.75 19.93
CA PRO A 122 6.39 -2.14 21.03
C PRO A 122 5.82 -3.34 21.80
N GLY A 123 6.69 -4.32 22.10
CA GLY A 123 6.32 -5.53 22.85
C GLY A 123 5.40 -6.51 22.12
N LYS A 124 5.03 -6.27 20.86
CA LYS A 124 4.20 -7.19 20.05
C LYS A 124 5.00 -7.72 18.86
N PRO A 125 4.73 -8.98 18.43
CA PRO A 125 5.34 -9.49 17.21
C PRO A 125 4.89 -8.66 16.00
N PRO A 126 5.75 -8.50 14.98
CA PRO A 126 5.40 -7.80 13.75
C PRO A 126 4.17 -8.43 13.09
N ARG A 127 3.36 -7.63 12.39
CA ARG A 127 2.16 -8.10 11.70
C ARG A 127 1.96 -7.28 10.43
N GLY A 128 1.75 -7.92 9.29
CA GLY A 128 1.25 -7.22 8.10
C GLY A 128 -0.06 -6.52 8.42
N ARG A 129 -0.16 -5.21 8.19
CA ARG A 129 -1.39 -4.44 8.47
C ARG A 129 -2.55 -4.98 7.66
N HIS A 130 -2.26 -5.36 6.42
CA HIS A 130 -3.20 -5.90 5.46
C HIS A 130 -2.83 -7.33 5.02
N PRO A 131 -3.72 -8.06 4.32
CA PRO A 131 -3.36 -9.31 3.64
C PRO A 131 -2.25 -9.11 2.60
N GLY A 132 -1.53 -10.18 2.27
CA GLY A 132 -0.35 -10.09 1.40
C GLY A 132 -0.69 -9.58 0.00
N GLY A 133 0.06 -8.58 -0.46
CA GLY A 133 -0.01 -8.01 -1.81
C GLY A 133 -1.14 -6.99 -1.99
N SER A 134 -1.83 -6.61 -0.92
CA SER A 134 -2.91 -5.64 -1.02
C SER A 134 -2.42 -4.19 -1.06
N HIS A 135 -1.17 -3.87 -0.70
CA HIS A 135 -0.67 -2.49 -0.75
C HIS A 135 0.73 -2.37 -1.35
N ASP A 136 1.12 -3.33 -2.17
CA ASP A 136 2.44 -3.31 -2.78
C ASP A 136 2.48 -2.48 -4.08
N GLY A 137 3.69 -2.11 -4.48
CA GLY A 137 4.00 -1.47 -5.75
C GLY A 137 3.46 -0.04 -5.92
N GLY A 138 2.82 0.55 -4.91
CA GLY A 138 2.23 1.89 -4.99
C GLY A 138 1.07 2.00 -5.98
N ILE A 139 0.40 0.89 -6.29
CA ILE A 139 -0.71 0.77 -7.26
C ILE A 139 -2.00 0.25 -6.63
N ASN A 140 -1.95 -0.07 -5.34
CA ASN A 140 -3.09 -0.46 -4.53
C ASN A 140 -3.36 0.63 -3.49
N LEU A 141 -4.58 1.15 -3.44
CA LEU A 141 -4.94 2.32 -2.65
C LEU A 141 -6.24 2.09 -1.88
N ASP A 142 -6.22 2.30 -0.57
CA ASP A 142 -7.46 2.41 0.21
C ASP A 142 -7.96 3.86 0.19
N LEU A 143 -9.12 4.03 -0.43
CA LEU A 143 -9.79 5.32 -0.59
C LEU A 143 -11.12 5.26 0.15
N GLY A 144 -11.25 6.05 1.22
CA GLY A 144 -12.50 6.20 1.95
C GLY A 144 -13.65 6.62 1.04
N TYR A 145 -14.89 6.35 1.46
CA TYR A 145 -16.03 6.81 0.68
C TYR A 145 -16.28 8.32 0.86
N PHE A 146 -16.96 8.93 -0.11
CA PHE A 146 -17.65 10.19 0.14
C PHE A 146 -18.83 9.93 1.08
N LEU A 147 -18.92 10.69 2.17
CA LEU A 147 -19.94 10.49 3.21
C LEU A 147 -20.77 11.75 3.41
N THR A 148 -22.03 11.56 3.80
CA THR A 148 -22.93 12.65 4.21
C THR A 148 -22.76 13.03 5.68
N SER A 149 -22.22 12.14 6.50
CA SER A 149 -22.00 12.31 7.94
C SER A 149 -20.88 11.39 8.44
N ASP A 150 -20.14 11.79 9.47
CA ASP A 150 -19.15 10.98 10.21
C ASP A 150 -19.71 10.50 11.57
N ARG A 151 -21.00 10.74 11.81
CA ARG A 151 -21.69 10.33 13.04
C ARG A 151 -22.33 8.94 12.87
N GLY A 152 -21.73 7.94 13.49
CA GLY A 152 -22.34 6.62 13.68
C GLY A 152 -23.22 6.57 14.93
N LYS A 153 -24.02 5.52 15.06
CA LYS A 153 -24.95 5.34 16.19
C LYS A 153 -24.27 5.29 17.56
N HIS A 154 -23.11 4.64 17.63
CA HIS A 154 -22.38 4.40 18.87
C HIS A 154 -20.96 4.99 18.85
N PHE A 155 -20.52 5.54 17.72
CA PHE A 155 -19.14 5.99 17.53
C PHE A 155 -19.06 7.21 16.61
N SER A 156 -18.18 8.16 16.94
CA SER A 156 -17.89 9.33 16.12
C SER A 156 -16.44 9.79 16.37
N PRO A 157 -15.64 10.08 15.33
CA PRO A 157 -15.96 9.94 13.91
C PRO A 157 -15.95 8.46 13.48
N ASP A 158 -16.98 8.05 12.75
CA ASP A 158 -17.07 6.76 12.08
C ASP A 158 -16.95 7.00 10.58
N LEU A 159 -16.01 6.35 9.90
CA LEU A 159 -15.80 6.53 8.46
C LEU A 159 -16.50 5.45 7.63
N ALA A 160 -17.41 4.68 8.24
CA ALA A 160 -18.24 3.71 7.55
C ALA A 160 -19.31 4.39 6.68
N ALA A 161 -19.70 3.68 5.62
CA ALA A 161 -20.83 4.05 4.77
C ALA A 161 -22.19 3.87 5.45
N CYS A 162 -22.25 3.30 6.66
CA CYS A 162 -23.50 3.13 7.41
C CYS A 162 -23.50 3.72 8.82
N THR A 163 -24.70 3.87 9.38
CA THR A 163 -24.94 4.34 10.76
C THR A 163 -24.69 3.25 11.82
N GLU A 164 -24.85 1.97 11.46
CA GLU A 164 -24.87 0.81 12.39
C GLU A 164 -23.53 0.06 12.45
N HIS A 165 -22.42 0.66 12.00
CA HIS A 165 -21.16 -0.06 11.81
C HIS A 165 -20.53 -0.55 13.12
N PHE A 166 -20.73 0.19 14.21
CA PHE A 166 -20.12 -0.12 15.50
C PHE A 166 -21.10 -0.85 16.42
N LEU A 167 -20.59 -1.86 17.13
CA LEU A 167 -21.36 -2.68 18.07
C LEU A 167 -21.09 -2.26 19.51
N THR A 168 -22.13 -2.20 20.33
CA THR A 168 -22.04 -2.09 21.80
C THR A 168 -21.48 -3.38 22.42
N PRO A 169 -21.05 -3.38 23.70
CA PRO A 169 -20.53 -4.58 24.36
C PRO A 169 -21.57 -5.70 24.43
N ASP A 170 -22.86 -5.36 24.57
CA ASP A 170 -23.93 -6.34 24.65
C ASP A 170 -24.26 -6.93 23.28
N GLU A 171 -24.20 -6.13 22.21
CA GLU A 171 -24.27 -6.64 20.84
C GLU A 171 -23.04 -7.50 20.48
N ALA A 172 -21.86 -7.11 20.95
CA ALA A 172 -20.63 -7.89 20.81
C ALA A 172 -20.74 -9.24 21.55
N ARG A 173 -21.25 -9.27 22.79
CA ARG A 173 -21.54 -10.50 23.56
C ARG A 173 -22.47 -11.43 22.80
N ARG A 174 -23.61 -10.91 22.34
CA ARG A 174 -24.59 -11.69 21.55
C ARG A 174 -23.97 -12.28 20.28
N LYS A 175 -23.00 -11.60 19.70
CA LYS A 175 -22.25 -12.04 18.51
C LYS A 175 -20.98 -12.85 18.85
N LYS A 176 -20.82 -13.32 20.09
CA LYS A 176 -19.65 -14.07 20.59
C LYS A 176 -18.30 -13.37 20.32
N ARG A 177 -18.27 -12.05 20.52
CA ARG A 177 -17.06 -11.22 20.40
C ARG A 177 -16.58 -10.73 21.77
N ASP A 178 -15.35 -10.23 21.83
CA ASP A 178 -14.72 -9.75 23.07
C ASP A 178 -15.51 -8.58 23.66
N PRO A 179 -16.19 -8.77 24.81
CA PRO A 179 -17.07 -7.76 25.37
C PRO A 179 -16.34 -6.72 26.22
N LYS A 180 -15.02 -6.82 26.36
CA LYS A 180 -14.22 -5.89 27.16
C LYS A 180 -13.96 -4.55 26.45
N VAL A 181 -14.32 -4.44 25.17
CA VAL A 181 -14.19 -3.20 24.39
C VAL A 181 -15.52 -2.45 24.41
N ALA A 182 -15.51 -1.19 24.86
CA ALA A 182 -16.72 -0.37 25.02
C ALA A 182 -17.54 -0.21 23.73
N VAL A 183 -16.89 -0.18 22.56
CA VAL A 183 -17.54 -0.15 21.24
C VAL A 183 -16.61 -0.85 20.24
N GLN A 184 -17.11 -1.82 19.46
CA GLN A 184 -16.30 -2.64 18.57
C GLN A 184 -16.67 -2.46 17.09
N ASP A 185 -15.65 -2.30 16.25
CA ASP A 185 -15.78 -2.25 14.80
C ASP A 185 -16.40 -3.56 14.25
N ALA A 186 -17.48 -3.45 13.47
CA ALA A 186 -17.99 -4.57 12.71
C ALA A 186 -17.14 -4.76 11.44
N TRP A 187 -16.01 -5.45 11.58
CA TRP A 187 -15.16 -5.87 10.45
C TRP A 187 -15.90 -6.66 9.33
N ARG A 188 -17.14 -7.10 9.60
CA ARG A 188 -18.15 -7.51 8.61
C ARG A 188 -19.46 -6.78 8.91
N CYS A 189 -19.75 -5.72 8.17
CA CYS A 189 -20.95 -4.92 8.31
C CYS A 189 -21.92 -5.17 7.16
N ARG A 190 -23.17 -5.52 7.49
CA ARG A 190 -24.27 -5.69 6.53
C ARG A 190 -25.25 -4.51 6.54
N GLY A 191 -24.87 -3.43 7.22
CA GLY A 191 -25.67 -2.21 7.31
C GLY A 191 -25.93 -1.63 5.92
N ARG A 192 -27.08 -0.99 5.74
CA ARG A 192 -27.35 -0.22 4.52
C ARG A 192 -26.34 0.92 4.45
N ALA A 193 -25.82 1.22 3.26
CA ALA A 193 -24.92 2.35 3.02
C ALA A 193 -25.68 3.70 3.09
N ASP A 194 -26.35 3.99 4.21
CA ASP A 194 -27.24 5.13 4.45
C ASP A 194 -26.49 6.45 4.66
N ARG A 195 -25.19 6.38 4.96
CA ARG A 195 -24.30 7.54 5.10
C ARG A 195 -23.41 7.78 3.90
N LEU A 196 -23.51 6.93 2.87
CA LEU A 196 -22.81 7.13 1.61
C LEU A 196 -23.37 8.36 0.88
N ASP A 197 -22.50 9.30 0.50
CA ASP A 197 -22.83 10.29 -0.52
C ASP A 197 -22.82 9.61 -1.89
N VAL A 198 -23.93 8.92 -2.19
CA VAL A 198 -24.05 8.07 -3.37
C VAL A 198 -23.86 8.86 -4.66
N VAL A 199 -24.22 10.15 -4.69
CA VAL A 199 -24.07 11.00 -5.88
C VAL A 199 -22.60 11.27 -6.14
N ARG A 200 -21.83 11.74 -5.15
CA ARG A 200 -20.40 12.01 -5.33
C ARG A 200 -19.60 10.74 -5.56
N GLN A 201 -19.88 9.68 -4.80
CA GLN A 201 -19.21 8.39 -4.97
C GLN A 201 -19.45 7.82 -6.38
N SER A 202 -20.68 7.88 -6.89
CA SER A 202 -21.00 7.38 -8.23
C SER A 202 -20.30 8.17 -9.32
N TYR A 203 -20.22 9.50 -9.19
CA TYR A 203 -19.53 10.34 -10.17
C TYR A 203 -18.02 10.09 -10.16
N PHE A 204 -17.42 9.94 -8.99
CA PHE A 204 -16.02 9.54 -8.85
C PHE A 204 -15.73 8.25 -9.63
N TYR A 205 -16.56 7.22 -9.45
CA TYR A 205 -16.39 5.97 -10.19
C TYR A 205 -16.67 6.13 -11.69
N VAL A 206 -17.67 6.91 -12.10
CA VAL A 206 -17.92 7.16 -13.53
C VAL A 206 -16.68 7.77 -14.20
N GLU A 207 -16.07 8.78 -13.58
CA GLU A 207 -14.85 9.39 -14.13
C GLU A 207 -13.65 8.44 -14.11
N LEU A 208 -13.52 7.58 -13.08
CA LEU A 208 -12.47 6.56 -13.01
C LEU A 208 -12.59 5.56 -14.16
N PHE A 209 -13.79 5.01 -14.37
CA PHE A 209 -14.05 4.02 -15.43
C PHE A 209 -14.00 4.66 -16.82
N ARG A 210 -14.35 5.94 -16.94
CA ARG A 210 -14.18 6.69 -18.18
C ARG A 210 -12.71 6.83 -18.54
N LEU A 211 -11.84 7.23 -17.60
CA LEU A 211 -10.40 7.27 -17.83
C LEU A 211 -9.86 5.88 -18.20
N HIS A 212 -10.26 4.84 -17.46
CA HIS A 212 -9.88 3.45 -17.76
C HIS A 212 -10.21 3.05 -19.19
N LEU A 213 -11.44 3.29 -19.66
CA LEU A 213 -11.88 2.88 -20.99
C LEU A 213 -11.35 3.79 -22.11
N GLU A 214 -11.44 5.11 -21.94
CA GLU A 214 -11.16 6.07 -23.01
C GLU A 214 -9.68 6.40 -23.13
N ALA A 215 -8.98 6.59 -22.01
CA ALA A 215 -7.57 7.01 -22.03
C ALA A 215 -6.62 5.80 -22.00
N PHE A 216 -7.00 4.72 -21.33
CA PHE A 216 -6.16 3.53 -21.14
C PHE A 216 -6.66 2.28 -21.86
N GLY A 217 -7.69 2.39 -22.70
CA GLY A 217 -8.18 1.27 -23.53
C GLY A 217 -8.70 0.06 -22.73
N GLY A 218 -9.02 0.23 -21.45
CA GLY A 218 -9.44 -0.86 -20.56
C GLY A 218 -8.29 -1.56 -19.82
N ASP A 219 -7.06 -1.02 -19.83
CA ASP A 219 -5.90 -1.65 -19.21
C ASP A 219 -5.53 -1.09 -17.82
N LEU A 220 -6.12 0.01 -17.37
CA LEU A 220 -5.67 0.69 -16.15
C LEU A 220 -6.06 -0.07 -14.88
N LEU A 221 -7.35 -0.43 -14.78
CA LEU A 221 -7.93 -1.07 -13.62
C LEU A 221 -7.73 -2.58 -13.68
N GLU A 222 -7.24 -3.16 -12.59
CA GLU A 222 -7.19 -4.61 -12.41
C GLU A 222 -8.44 -5.06 -11.64
N GLU A 223 -8.66 -4.45 -10.47
CA GLU A 223 -9.72 -4.82 -9.54
C GLU A 223 -10.10 -3.62 -8.66
N ILE A 224 -11.37 -3.56 -8.25
CA ILE A 224 -11.81 -2.63 -7.21
C ILE A 224 -12.56 -3.42 -6.13
N GLY A 225 -11.91 -3.64 -5.00
CA GLY A 225 -12.55 -4.14 -3.79
C GLY A 225 -13.53 -3.10 -3.25
N VAL A 226 -14.80 -3.47 -3.13
CA VAL A 226 -15.86 -2.56 -2.68
C VAL A 226 -16.87 -3.32 -1.84
N ASP A 227 -17.45 -2.65 -0.86
CA ASP A 227 -18.52 -3.24 -0.09
C ASP A 227 -19.77 -3.50 -0.95
N GLU A 228 -20.46 -4.61 -0.70
CA GLU A 228 -21.64 -5.00 -1.47
C GLU A 228 -22.75 -3.94 -1.42
N MET A 229 -23.02 -3.35 -0.25
CA MET A 229 -24.09 -2.37 -0.10
C MET A 229 -23.75 -1.06 -0.79
N VAL A 230 -22.47 -0.68 -0.80
CA VAL A 230 -21.96 0.47 -1.55
C VAL A 230 -22.03 0.21 -3.05
N ALA A 231 -21.56 -0.94 -3.54
CA ALA A 231 -21.59 -1.31 -4.95
C ALA A 231 -23.02 -1.30 -5.49
N ARG A 232 -23.98 -1.88 -4.76
CA ARG A 232 -25.41 -1.85 -5.11
C ARG A 232 -25.95 -0.42 -5.23
N ALA A 233 -25.66 0.44 -4.25
CA ALA A 233 -26.12 1.83 -4.25
C ALA A 233 -25.54 2.63 -5.44
N VAL A 234 -24.24 2.49 -5.68
CA VAL A 234 -23.54 3.14 -6.81
C VAL A 234 -24.08 2.65 -8.14
N LEU A 235 -24.14 1.33 -8.38
CA LEU A 235 -24.61 0.78 -9.66
C LEU A 235 -26.05 1.22 -9.96
N ALA A 236 -26.93 1.24 -8.95
CA ALA A 236 -28.30 1.72 -9.12
C ALA A 236 -28.34 3.22 -9.48
N GLN A 237 -27.48 4.04 -8.87
CA GLN A 237 -27.38 5.47 -9.19
C GLN A 237 -26.83 5.71 -10.61
N VAL A 238 -25.78 5.00 -11.01
CA VAL A 238 -25.20 5.12 -12.36
C VAL A 238 -26.21 4.65 -13.41
N GLN A 239 -26.97 3.59 -13.16
CA GLN A 239 -28.05 3.16 -14.06
C GLN A 239 -29.13 4.23 -14.25
N ARG A 240 -29.53 4.93 -13.18
CA ARG A 240 -30.44 6.09 -13.30
C ARG A 240 -29.84 7.19 -14.18
N TRP A 241 -28.53 7.45 -14.07
CA TRP A 241 -27.85 8.42 -14.93
C TRP A 241 -27.73 7.98 -16.37
N VAL A 242 -27.62 6.68 -16.66
CA VAL A 242 -27.71 6.15 -18.03
C VAL A 242 -29.05 6.52 -18.66
N VAL A 243 -30.16 6.24 -17.96
CA VAL A 243 -31.51 6.57 -18.45
C VAL A 243 -31.68 8.09 -18.62
N ALA A 244 -31.19 8.86 -17.65
CA ALA A 244 -31.28 10.32 -17.69
C ALA A 244 -30.23 11.00 -18.60
N LYS A 245 -29.34 10.23 -19.26
CA LYS A 245 -28.21 10.73 -20.07
C LYS A 245 -27.34 11.77 -19.33
N LYS A 246 -27.06 11.55 -18.05
CA LYS A 246 -26.26 12.45 -17.20
C LYS A 246 -24.84 11.95 -16.99
N TYR A 247 -23.92 12.90 -16.82
CA TYR A 247 -22.54 12.66 -16.40
C TYR A 247 -21.78 11.61 -17.22
N HIS A 248 -22.08 11.51 -18.52
CA HIS A 248 -21.46 10.52 -19.42
C HIS A 248 -21.62 9.05 -19.00
N ALA A 249 -22.60 8.73 -18.14
CA ALA A 249 -22.90 7.35 -17.80
C ALA A 249 -23.45 6.60 -19.02
N THR A 250 -22.88 5.43 -19.32
CA THR A 250 -23.31 4.57 -20.44
C THR A 250 -23.56 3.13 -19.99
N PRO A 251 -24.37 2.34 -20.73
CA PRO A 251 -24.54 0.91 -20.43
C PRO A 251 -23.22 0.13 -20.42
N ARG A 252 -22.30 0.46 -21.34
CA ARG A 252 -20.96 -0.13 -21.40
C ARG A 252 -20.16 0.12 -20.12
N LEU A 253 -20.22 1.34 -19.59
CA LEU A 253 -19.54 1.71 -18.35
C LEU A 253 -20.10 0.94 -17.16
N VAL A 254 -21.43 0.79 -17.06
CA VAL A 254 -22.07 -0.03 -16.01
C VAL A 254 -21.66 -1.50 -16.10
N ALA A 255 -21.59 -2.06 -17.31
CA ALA A 255 -21.13 -3.44 -17.51
C ALA A 255 -19.68 -3.62 -17.05
N GLU A 256 -18.80 -2.66 -17.40
CA GLU A 256 -17.40 -2.69 -16.97
C GLU A 256 -17.24 -2.52 -15.46
N MET A 257 -18.04 -1.63 -14.83
CA MET A 257 -18.10 -1.52 -13.37
C MET A 257 -18.45 -2.83 -12.70
N ARG A 258 -19.47 -3.54 -13.18
CA ARG A 258 -19.86 -4.85 -12.64
C ARG A 258 -18.76 -5.91 -12.80
N ARG A 259 -17.97 -5.83 -13.88
CA ARG A 259 -16.87 -6.75 -14.15
C ARG A 259 -15.67 -6.53 -13.23
N ILE A 260 -15.35 -5.28 -12.91
CA ILE A 260 -14.17 -4.89 -12.12
C ILE A 260 -14.47 -4.79 -10.63
N PHE A 261 -15.70 -4.44 -10.24
CA PHE A 261 -16.11 -4.39 -8.85
C PHE A 261 -16.08 -5.80 -8.26
N ASN A 262 -15.20 -5.98 -7.28
CA ASN A 262 -15.11 -7.18 -6.49
C ASN A 262 -15.72 -6.95 -5.11
N PHE A 263 -16.91 -7.51 -4.93
CA PHE A 263 -17.63 -7.55 -3.66
C PHE A 263 -17.93 -9.01 -3.29
N SER A 264 -17.04 -9.95 -3.65
CA SER A 264 -17.22 -11.37 -3.35
C SER A 264 -17.14 -11.62 -1.84
N PRO A 265 -18.11 -12.34 -1.24
CA PRO A 265 -18.01 -12.76 0.15
C PRO A 265 -16.93 -13.84 0.37
N TYR A 266 -16.55 -14.58 -0.68
CA TYR A 266 -15.53 -15.63 -0.61
C TYR A 266 -14.12 -15.07 -0.51
N GLU A 267 -13.86 -13.98 -1.21
CA GLU A 267 -12.57 -13.29 -1.18
C GLU A 267 -12.49 -12.28 -0.02
N GLY A 268 -13.57 -12.16 0.75
CA GLY A 268 -13.63 -11.36 1.96
C GLY A 268 -13.82 -9.86 1.70
N TRP A 269 -14.13 -9.46 0.47
CA TRP A 269 -14.39 -8.06 0.12
C TRP A 269 -15.75 -7.60 0.66
N ALA A 270 -16.79 -8.41 0.47
CA ALA A 270 -18.14 -8.12 0.95
C ALA A 270 -18.15 -7.90 2.46
N PHE A 271 -18.77 -6.81 2.90
CA PHE A 271 -18.97 -6.45 4.31
C PHE A 271 -17.70 -6.01 5.06
N ALA A 272 -16.49 -6.24 4.52
CA ALA A 272 -15.24 -5.83 5.16
C ALA A 272 -14.74 -4.46 4.71
N HIS A 273 -15.17 -3.98 3.55
CA HIS A 273 -14.73 -2.72 2.93
C HIS A 273 -15.78 -1.61 3.13
N HIS A 274 -16.44 -1.61 4.28
CA HIS A 274 -17.55 -0.70 4.53
C HIS A 274 -17.09 0.74 4.84
N HIS A 275 -15.78 0.97 5.03
CA HIS A 275 -15.18 2.29 5.23
C HIS A 275 -14.51 2.89 3.98
N HIS A 276 -14.08 2.04 3.04
CA HIS A 276 -13.27 2.45 1.91
C HIS A 276 -13.44 1.50 0.73
N THR A 277 -13.09 1.97 -0.46
CA THR A 277 -12.84 1.13 -1.62
C THR A 277 -11.34 0.83 -1.72
N HIS A 278 -11.03 -0.40 -2.07
CA HIS A 278 -9.68 -0.85 -2.37
C HIS A 278 -9.45 -0.79 -3.87
N LEU A 279 -8.69 0.20 -4.34
CA LEU A 279 -8.41 0.40 -5.77
C LEU A 279 -7.09 -0.28 -6.15
N ARG A 280 -7.14 -1.27 -7.04
CA ARG A 280 -5.96 -1.93 -7.59
C ARG A 280 -5.77 -1.62 -9.07
N LEU A 281 -4.65 -0.96 -9.39
CA LEU A 281 -4.25 -0.61 -10.74
C LEU A 281 -3.28 -1.65 -11.32
N ARG A 282 -3.30 -1.84 -12.63
CA ARG A 282 -2.25 -2.62 -13.30
C ARG A 282 -0.92 -1.87 -13.28
N SER A 283 0.17 -2.62 -13.16
CA SER A 283 1.53 -2.09 -13.24
C SER A 283 1.92 -1.75 -14.69
N LEU A 284 1.32 -0.70 -15.24
CA LEU A 284 1.60 -0.20 -16.59
C LEU A 284 2.89 0.63 -16.62
N ARG A 285 3.61 0.55 -17.75
CA ARG A 285 4.81 1.35 -18.02
C ARG A 285 4.44 2.78 -18.44
N PRO A 286 4.90 3.83 -17.71
CA PRO A 286 4.60 5.21 -18.08
C PRO A 286 5.23 5.67 -19.40
N ASP A 287 6.29 5.01 -19.85
CA ASP A 287 7.01 5.24 -21.11
C ASP A 287 6.49 4.35 -22.27
N GLY A 288 5.53 3.46 -22.01
CA GLY A 288 5.00 2.50 -22.97
C GLY A 288 3.81 3.02 -23.79
N ARG A 289 2.95 2.09 -24.27
CA ARG A 289 1.77 2.40 -25.11
C ARG A 289 0.81 3.44 -24.52
N HIS A 290 0.78 3.57 -23.20
CA HIS A 290 -0.11 4.47 -22.47
C HIS A 290 0.55 5.80 -22.08
N ARG A 291 1.72 6.11 -22.64
CA ARG A 291 2.50 7.32 -22.32
C ARG A 291 1.67 8.61 -22.42
N VAL A 292 0.94 8.79 -23.52
CA VAL A 292 0.11 9.99 -23.75
C VAL A 292 -0.97 10.14 -22.67
N ALA A 293 -1.59 9.02 -22.27
CA ALA A 293 -2.60 9.02 -21.21
C ALA A 293 -2.01 9.43 -19.86
N PHE A 294 -0.83 8.91 -19.50
CA PHE A 294 -0.12 9.30 -18.28
C PHE A 294 0.34 10.75 -18.30
N GLU A 295 0.90 11.24 -19.42
CA GLU A 295 1.29 12.65 -19.57
C GLU A 295 0.10 13.59 -19.41
N ARG A 296 -1.04 13.25 -20.03
CA ARG A 296 -2.30 13.97 -19.87
C ARG A 296 -2.79 13.95 -18.42
N LEU A 297 -2.79 12.80 -17.76
CA LEU A 297 -3.21 12.66 -16.37
C LEU A 297 -2.36 13.54 -15.43
N ARG A 298 -1.03 13.52 -15.60
CA ARG A 298 -0.10 14.37 -14.84
C ARG A 298 -0.31 15.85 -15.16
N ALA A 299 -0.60 16.22 -16.41
CA ALA A 299 -0.93 17.60 -16.77
C ALA A 299 -2.24 18.07 -16.14
N GLU A 300 -3.26 17.20 -16.08
CA GLU A 300 -4.54 17.49 -15.44
C GLU A 300 -4.40 17.63 -13.92
N ALA A 301 -3.63 16.77 -13.26
CA ALA A 301 -3.35 16.90 -11.83
C ALA A 301 -2.69 18.26 -11.50
N ARG A 302 -1.76 18.72 -12.36
CA ARG A 302 -1.15 20.05 -12.24
C ARG A 302 -2.17 21.18 -12.39
N ARG A 303 -3.08 21.09 -13.36
CA ARG A 303 -4.16 22.07 -13.53
C ARG A 303 -5.13 22.08 -12.35
N ALA A 304 -5.47 20.91 -11.80
CA ALA A 304 -6.31 20.79 -10.61
C ALA A 304 -5.66 21.50 -9.42
N LEU A 305 -4.35 21.33 -9.22
CA LEU A 305 -3.61 21.99 -8.14
C LEU A 305 -3.61 23.53 -8.29
N LEU A 306 -3.42 24.03 -9.52
CA LEU A 306 -3.54 25.46 -9.83
C LEU A 306 -4.92 26.01 -9.47
N ALA A 307 -5.98 25.31 -9.90
CA ALA A 307 -7.36 25.72 -9.66
C ALA A 307 -7.72 25.76 -8.15
N GLN A 308 -7.00 24.99 -7.33
CA GLN A 308 -7.17 24.96 -5.88
C GLN A 308 -6.35 26.02 -5.14
N THR A 309 -5.42 26.69 -5.82
CA THR A 309 -4.52 27.64 -5.16
C THR A 309 -5.22 28.99 -4.96
N PRO A 310 -5.25 29.54 -3.73
CA PRO A 310 -5.80 30.85 -3.47
C PRO A 310 -5.08 31.91 -4.31
N ARG A 311 -5.82 32.69 -5.11
CA ARG A 311 -5.26 33.82 -5.85
C ARG A 311 -4.89 34.93 -4.87
N ARG A 312 -3.63 34.99 -4.46
CA ARG A 312 -3.07 36.20 -3.85
C ARG A 312 -2.73 37.18 -4.97
N SER A 313 -3.19 38.43 -4.85
CA SER A 313 -2.75 39.58 -5.65
C SER A 313 -2.85 39.45 -7.18
N GLY A 314 -3.95 38.89 -7.70
CA GLY A 314 -4.22 38.85 -9.15
C GLY A 314 -3.24 37.99 -9.97
N LEU A 315 -2.29 37.32 -9.32
CA LEU A 315 -1.28 36.47 -9.93
C LEU A 315 -1.69 35.00 -9.76
N ALA A 316 -1.70 34.26 -10.86
CA ALA A 316 -2.01 32.83 -10.86
C ALA A 316 -0.74 32.00 -10.59
N LEU A 317 -0.09 32.19 -9.44
CA LEU A 317 1.12 31.46 -9.05
C LEU A 317 0.81 30.44 -7.95
N ALA A 318 1.37 29.23 -8.08
CA ALA A 318 1.30 28.19 -7.06
C ALA A 318 2.65 27.52 -6.84
N LEU A 319 2.98 27.21 -5.58
CA LEU A 319 4.13 26.37 -5.25
C LEU A 319 3.67 24.93 -5.05
N ASP A 320 4.09 24.06 -5.96
CA ASP A 320 3.99 22.63 -5.78
C ASP A 320 5.25 22.08 -5.12
N ALA A 321 5.06 21.19 -4.16
CA ALA A 321 6.14 20.49 -3.46
C ALA A 321 5.70 19.04 -3.28
N GLN A 322 6.43 18.12 -3.91
CA GLN A 322 6.16 16.70 -3.91
C GLN A 322 7.39 15.98 -3.36
N LEU A 323 7.19 15.28 -2.24
CA LEU A 323 8.19 14.38 -1.71
C LEU A 323 8.17 13.09 -2.53
N SER A 324 9.32 12.71 -3.04
CA SER A 324 9.51 11.50 -3.83
C SER A 324 10.56 10.60 -3.17
N SER A 325 10.48 9.30 -3.45
CA SER A 325 11.45 8.32 -3.01
C SER A 325 11.75 7.38 -4.17
N SER A 326 13.04 7.10 -4.38
CA SER A 326 13.54 6.11 -5.33
C SER A 326 14.64 5.32 -4.67
N ALA A 327 14.47 4.00 -4.55
CA ALA A 327 15.35 3.12 -3.79
C ALA A 327 15.61 3.63 -2.35
N LEU A 328 14.56 4.14 -1.69
CA LEU A 328 14.65 4.81 -0.39
C LEU A 328 15.61 6.01 -0.40
N VAL A 329 15.84 6.69 -1.51
CA VAL A 329 16.49 8.00 -1.54
C VAL A 329 15.40 9.05 -1.69
N ARG A 330 15.27 9.92 -0.68
CA ARG A 330 14.22 10.93 -0.67
C ARG A 330 14.68 12.20 -1.34
N THR A 331 13.87 12.66 -2.27
CA THR A 331 14.07 13.95 -2.91
C THR A 331 12.77 14.75 -2.87
N LEU A 332 12.92 16.06 -2.77
CA LEU A 332 11.81 16.97 -2.75
C LEU A 332 11.77 17.72 -4.07
N TRP A 333 10.80 17.35 -4.90
CA TRP A 333 10.52 18.01 -6.17
C TRP A 333 9.71 19.26 -5.91
N VAL A 334 10.29 20.43 -6.22
CA VAL A 334 9.63 21.72 -6.06
C VAL A 334 9.42 22.34 -7.43
N ARG A 335 8.22 22.87 -7.64
CA ARG A 335 7.83 23.46 -8.92
C ARG A 335 7.01 24.70 -8.69
N LEU A 336 7.38 25.77 -9.39
CA LEU A 336 6.52 26.93 -9.56
C LEU A 336 5.56 26.63 -10.70
N ILE A 337 4.27 26.59 -10.39
CA ILE A 337 3.23 26.54 -11.40
C ILE A 337 2.75 27.96 -11.68
N VAL A 338 2.81 28.34 -12.96
CA VAL A 338 2.51 29.68 -13.46
C VAL A 338 1.27 29.59 -14.35
N GLY A 339 0.20 30.27 -13.98
CA GLY A 339 -1.00 30.41 -14.80
C GLY A 339 -0.87 31.53 -15.83
N ASP A 340 -1.87 31.63 -16.70
CA ASP A 340 -1.88 32.57 -17.81
C ASP A 340 -1.77 34.03 -17.33
N GLY A 341 -1.01 34.84 -18.07
CA GLY A 341 -0.79 36.27 -17.78
C GLY A 341 0.33 36.60 -16.78
N SER A 342 0.93 35.62 -16.10
CA SER A 342 2.07 35.88 -15.21
C SER A 342 3.41 35.71 -15.95
N ALA A 343 4.09 36.81 -16.24
CA ALA A 343 5.44 36.80 -16.80
C ALA A 343 6.48 36.68 -15.68
N VAL A 344 6.97 35.47 -15.44
CA VAL A 344 8.07 35.20 -14.49
C VAL A 344 9.40 35.47 -15.20
N ARG A 345 10.28 36.25 -14.57
CA ARG A 345 11.64 36.53 -15.07
C ARG A 345 12.69 35.63 -14.40
N ARG A 346 12.54 35.40 -13.10
CA ARG A 346 13.46 34.58 -12.31
C ARG A 346 12.70 33.87 -11.21
N CYS A 347 13.16 32.67 -10.87
CA CYS A 347 12.67 31.89 -9.75
C CYS A 347 13.87 31.24 -9.04
N ARG A 348 13.81 31.18 -7.72
CA ARG A 348 14.77 30.44 -6.90
C ARG A 348 14.05 29.76 -5.75
N PHE A 349 14.52 28.60 -5.37
CA PHE A 349 13.93 27.76 -4.33
C PHE A 349 14.87 27.65 -3.13
N ARG A 350 14.31 27.45 -1.95
CA ARG A 350 15.08 27.15 -0.75
C ARG A 350 14.33 26.14 0.11
N LEU A 351 15.07 25.18 0.66
CA LEU A 351 14.60 24.29 1.70
C LEU A 351 14.96 24.86 3.07
N ASP A 352 13.94 25.06 3.91
CA ASP A 352 14.00 25.61 5.25
C ASP A 352 14.57 27.05 5.28
N LYS A 353 14.17 27.88 6.24
CA LYS A 353 14.50 29.32 6.24
C LYS A 353 16.00 29.64 6.27
N ARG A 354 16.84 28.67 6.62
CA ARG A 354 18.30 28.80 6.71
C ARG A 354 19.04 28.11 5.56
N GLY A 355 18.34 27.46 4.63
CA GLY A 355 18.97 26.80 3.50
C GLY A 355 19.57 27.78 2.49
N ALA A 356 20.39 27.25 1.57
CA ALA A 356 20.86 28.00 0.42
C ALA A 356 19.71 28.25 -0.57
N TRP A 357 19.81 29.34 -1.34
CA TRP A 357 18.93 29.55 -2.47
C TRP A 357 19.49 28.82 -3.69
N HIS A 358 18.65 28.02 -4.33
CA HIS A 358 18.96 27.28 -5.54
C HIS A 358 18.23 27.92 -6.70
N LEU A 359 18.93 28.16 -7.81
CA LEU A 359 18.29 28.64 -9.03
C LEU A 359 17.46 27.51 -9.64
N GLY A 360 16.21 27.80 -9.96
CA GLY A 360 15.38 26.84 -10.70
C GLY A 360 15.87 26.71 -12.14
N GLU A 361 15.78 25.52 -12.70
CA GLU A 361 16.13 25.31 -14.11
C GLU A 361 15.10 26.00 -15.00
N TRP A 362 15.61 26.88 -15.87
CA TRP A 362 14.80 27.72 -16.77
C TRP A 362 14.97 27.25 -18.21
N ALA A 363 14.76 25.96 -18.46
CA ALA A 363 14.97 25.42 -19.80
C ALA A 363 13.84 25.84 -20.77
N SER A 364 12.55 25.85 -20.35
CA SER A 364 11.43 26.25 -21.23
C SER A 364 10.01 26.27 -20.59
N ARG A 365 9.90 26.47 -19.26
CA ARG A 365 8.71 26.22 -18.40
C ARG A 365 8.40 24.72 -18.20
N PRO A 366 8.00 24.29 -16.98
CA PRO A 366 7.89 25.05 -15.72
C PRO A 366 9.23 25.19 -14.97
N CYS A 367 9.37 26.25 -14.17
CA CYS A 367 10.52 26.40 -13.27
C CYS A 367 10.43 25.37 -12.15
N GLU A 368 11.42 24.48 -12.08
CA GLU A 368 11.47 23.39 -11.12
C GLU A 368 12.88 23.16 -10.60
N HIS A 369 12.96 22.47 -9.47
CA HIS A 369 14.21 22.05 -8.87
C HIS A 369 13.99 20.79 -8.03
N GLU A 370 15.03 19.97 -7.91
CA GLU A 370 15.05 18.81 -7.03
C GLU A 370 15.98 19.10 -5.85
N LEU A 371 15.43 19.03 -4.64
CA LEU A 371 16.17 19.25 -3.40
C LEU A 371 16.42 17.89 -2.73
N ASP A 372 17.68 17.52 -2.56
CA ASP A 372 18.06 16.29 -1.87
C ASP A 372 17.74 16.39 -0.37
N LEU A 373 17.05 15.37 0.17
CA LEU A 373 16.76 15.26 1.60
C LEU A 373 17.63 14.21 2.31
N GLY A 374 18.47 13.49 1.55
CA GLY A 374 19.33 12.42 2.01
C GLY A 374 18.69 11.04 1.97
N SER A 375 19.54 10.01 2.05
CA SER A 375 19.16 8.60 2.00
C SER A 375 19.02 7.93 3.37
N GLY A 376 19.39 8.62 4.45
CA GLY A 376 19.49 8.06 5.79
C GLY A 376 18.17 7.66 6.46
N VAL A 377 18.29 7.02 7.62
CA VAL A 377 17.18 6.74 8.55
C VAL A 377 16.68 8.06 9.13
N LEU A 378 15.36 8.18 9.24
CA LEU A 378 14.71 9.31 9.90
C LEU A 378 13.82 8.79 11.03
N ALA A 379 14.32 8.86 12.27
CA ALA A 379 13.63 8.31 13.44
C ALA A 379 12.28 9.00 13.72
N THR A 380 12.20 10.31 13.50
CA THR A 380 11.02 11.14 13.77
C THR A 380 10.64 11.97 12.54
N ALA A 381 9.33 12.20 12.35
CA ALA A 381 8.87 13.06 11.27
C ALA A 381 9.44 14.49 11.42
N ARG A 382 9.76 15.14 10.29
CA ARG A 382 10.31 16.51 10.25
C ARG A 382 9.36 17.45 9.53
N SER A 383 9.16 18.63 10.09
CA SER A 383 8.52 19.71 9.36
C SER A 383 9.54 20.35 8.44
N ARG A 384 9.19 20.51 7.17
CA ARG A 384 9.99 21.20 6.16
C ARG A 384 9.21 22.38 5.63
N THR A 385 9.92 23.45 5.32
CA THR A 385 9.35 24.61 4.65
C THR A 385 10.06 24.82 3.33
N VAL A 386 9.31 24.81 2.24
CA VAL A 386 9.82 25.18 0.92
C VAL A 386 9.41 26.60 0.64
N GLU A 387 10.37 27.43 0.25
CA GLU A 387 10.11 28.78 -0.24
C GLU A 387 10.51 28.85 -1.71
N VAL A 388 9.69 29.53 -2.50
CA VAL A 388 10.07 30.02 -3.83
C VAL A 388 9.99 31.52 -3.83
N GLU A 389 11.09 32.18 -4.20
CA GLU A 389 11.10 33.59 -4.53
C GLU A 389 11.01 33.73 -6.06
N VAL A 390 10.03 34.51 -6.49
CA VAL A 390 9.71 34.77 -7.89
C VAL A 390 9.89 36.26 -8.16
N GLN A 391 10.71 36.58 -9.15
CA GLN A 391 10.78 37.92 -9.72
C GLN A 391 9.94 37.96 -10.99
N LEU A 392 8.94 38.85 -11.02
CA LEU A 392 8.07 39.07 -12.16
C LEU A 392 8.73 40.00 -13.20
N ALA A 393 8.18 40.03 -14.41
CA ALA A 393 8.66 40.90 -15.48
C ALA A 393 8.55 42.40 -15.12
N ASP A 394 7.55 42.78 -14.33
CA ASP A 394 7.37 44.14 -13.81
C ASP A 394 8.31 44.49 -12.63
N GLY A 395 9.25 43.60 -12.28
CA GLY A 395 10.21 43.80 -11.21
C GLY A 395 9.72 43.44 -9.80
N ARG A 396 8.41 43.23 -9.60
CA ARG A 396 7.88 42.81 -8.29
C ARG A 396 8.44 41.46 -7.88
N ARG A 397 8.65 41.30 -6.58
CA ARG A 397 9.08 40.04 -5.95
C ARG A 397 7.93 39.44 -5.17
N VAL A 398 7.70 38.15 -5.38
CA VAL A 398 6.68 37.37 -4.69
C VAL A 398 7.36 36.17 -4.05
N VAL A 399 7.09 35.94 -2.76
CA VAL A 399 7.54 34.73 -2.06
C VAL A 399 6.33 33.86 -1.80
N LEU A 400 6.39 32.61 -2.24
CA LEU A 400 5.40 31.58 -1.87
C LEU A 400 6.08 30.59 -0.92
N GLU A 401 5.34 30.19 0.10
CA GLU A 401 5.79 29.23 1.10
C GLU A 401 4.85 28.01 1.06
N ARG A 402 5.44 26.81 1.15
CA ARG A 402 4.70 25.58 1.38
C ARG A 402 5.34 24.78 2.50
N ARG A 403 4.55 24.51 3.53
CA ARG A 403 4.94 23.60 4.62
C ARG A 403 4.54 22.19 4.28
N LEU A 404 5.43 21.24 4.53
CA LEU A 404 5.18 19.82 4.38
C LEU A 404 5.76 19.07 5.57
N ARG A 405 5.18 17.90 5.86
CA ARG A 405 5.63 17.04 6.95
C ARG A 405 6.29 15.81 6.36
N GLU A 406 7.61 15.79 6.37
CA GLU A 406 8.40 14.64 5.98
C GLU A 406 8.14 13.49 6.97
N PRO A 407 7.54 12.36 6.54
CA PRO A 407 7.20 11.26 7.43
C PRO A 407 8.45 10.55 7.94
N ARG A 408 8.36 9.85 9.08
CA ARG A 408 9.45 9.00 9.58
C ARG A 408 9.92 7.99 8.52
N LYS A 409 11.19 7.60 8.58
CA LYS A 409 11.84 6.59 7.74
C LYS A 409 12.61 5.60 8.62
N PRO A 410 11.89 4.67 9.27
CA PRO A 410 12.52 3.74 10.21
C PRO A 410 13.44 2.74 9.50
N ALA A 411 14.43 2.25 10.24
CA ALA A 411 15.47 1.35 9.72
C ALA A 411 14.94 0.05 9.09
N PHE A 412 13.78 -0.44 9.53
CA PHE A 412 13.21 -1.69 9.00
C PHE A 412 12.84 -1.60 7.52
N LEU A 413 12.59 -0.39 6.97
CA LEU A 413 12.29 -0.21 5.56
C LEU A 413 13.46 -0.61 4.65
N PHE A 414 14.69 -0.58 5.18
CA PHE A 414 15.91 -0.96 4.47
C PHE A 414 16.23 -2.46 4.59
N VAL A 415 15.43 -3.22 5.33
CA VAL A 415 15.63 -4.65 5.51
C VAL A 415 14.82 -5.40 4.46
N GLU A 416 15.50 -6.13 3.60
CA GLU A 416 14.92 -7.05 2.61
C GLU A 416 15.23 -8.49 3.00
N VAL A 417 14.18 -9.31 3.20
CA VAL A 417 14.35 -10.73 3.50
C VAL A 417 14.61 -11.51 2.21
N ASP A 418 15.87 -11.87 1.97
CA ASP A 418 16.32 -12.73 0.87
C ASP A 418 16.43 -14.19 1.36
N PRO A 419 15.56 -15.10 0.89
CA PRO A 419 15.62 -16.52 1.27
C PRO A 419 16.98 -17.18 1.01
N ARG A 420 17.77 -16.69 0.04
CA ARG A 420 19.10 -17.24 -0.28
C ARG A 420 20.13 -16.98 0.81
N ARG A 421 19.87 -16.03 1.70
CA ARG A 421 20.73 -15.70 2.85
C ARG A 421 20.35 -16.48 4.12
N ILE A 422 19.41 -17.42 4.02
CA ILE A 422 18.94 -18.23 5.12
C ILE A 422 19.49 -19.64 4.94
N SER A 423 20.15 -20.19 5.97
CA SER A 423 20.72 -21.53 5.93
C SER A 423 20.15 -22.41 7.03
N GLY A 424 19.86 -23.67 6.66
CA GLY A 424 19.40 -24.71 7.57
C GLY A 424 20.48 -25.76 7.78
N GLU A 425 20.79 -26.05 9.05
CA GLU A 425 21.74 -27.06 9.49
C GLU A 425 21.03 -28.13 10.31
N LEU A 426 21.32 -29.39 10.01
CA LEU A 426 20.93 -30.55 10.80
C LEU A 426 22.20 -31.20 11.35
N SER A 427 22.32 -31.26 12.67
CA SER A 427 23.42 -31.95 13.35
C SER A 427 22.83 -33.06 14.22
N CYS A 428 23.31 -34.29 14.08
CA CYS A 428 22.83 -35.40 14.90
C CYS A 428 23.98 -35.97 15.72
N SER A 429 23.73 -36.22 17.01
CA SER A 429 24.66 -36.87 17.92
C SER A 429 24.01 -38.11 18.55
N LEU A 430 24.84 -39.06 18.96
CA LEU A 430 24.43 -40.18 19.79
C LEU A 430 24.72 -39.85 21.26
N ALA A 431 23.69 -39.94 22.09
CA ALA A 431 23.81 -39.88 23.54
C ALA A 431 23.24 -41.20 24.10
N GLY A 432 24.12 -42.19 24.32
CA GLY A 432 23.73 -43.56 24.61
C GLY A 432 23.04 -44.22 23.40
N SER A 433 21.87 -44.85 23.62
CA SER A 433 21.05 -45.46 22.56
C SER A 433 20.13 -44.47 21.82
N VAL A 434 20.07 -43.22 22.28
CA VAL A 434 19.19 -42.19 21.71
C VAL A 434 19.98 -41.32 20.75
N ARG A 435 19.55 -41.31 19.49
CA ARG A 435 20.04 -40.35 18.50
C ARG A 435 19.22 -39.06 18.63
N ARG A 436 19.87 -37.97 19.04
CA ARG A 436 19.28 -36.63 19.08
C ARG A 436 19.77 -35.84 17.89
N CYS A 437 18.86 -35.10 17.26
CA CYS A 437 19.23 -34.16 16.21
C CYS A 437 18.85 -32.74 16.62
N THR A 438 19.82 -31.84 16.44
CA THR A 438 19.65 -30.40 16.56
C THR A 438 19.35 -29.84 15.18
N LEU A 439 18.20 -29.17 15.07
CA LEU A 439 17.77 -28.41 13.92
C LEU A 439 18.15 -26.96 14.17
N ARG A 440 19.00 -26.38 13.31
CA ARG A 440 19.40 -24.99 13.43
C ARG A 440 19.09 -24.26 12.14
N LEU A 441 18.52 -23.07 12.28
CA LEU A 441 18.29 -22.16 11.18
C LEU A 441 19.03 -20.85 11.48
N ARG A 442 19.86 -20.39 10.54
CA ARG A 442 20.62 -19.15 10.63
C ARG A 442 20.11 -18.16 9.59
N PHE A 443 19.99 -16.90 9.98
CA PHE A 443 19.60 -15.79 9.09
C PHE A 443 20.26 -14.48 9.56
N PRO A 444 20.34 -13.44 8.71
CA PRO A 444 20.79 -12.12 9.15
C PRO A 444 19.94 -11.56 10.30
N ARG A 445 20.59 -10.98 11.33
CA ARG A 445 19.90 -10.39 12.50
C ARG A 445 18.82 -9.37 12.14
N ALA A 446 19.06 -8.59 11.09
CA ALA A 446 18.08 -7.63 10.59
C ALA A 446 16.71 -8.26 10.26
N TYR A 447 16.65 -9.54 9.87
CA TYR A 447 15.40 -10.21 9.49
C TYR A 447 14.46 -10.47 10.68
N GLU A 448 14.96 -10.37 11.91
CA GLU A 448 14.16 -10.51 13.13
C GLU A 448 12.98 -9.53 13.16
N VAL A 449 13.10 -8.37 12.50
CA VAL A 449 12.04 -7.36 12.43
C VAL A 449 10.80 -7.82 11.66
N TYR A 450 10.94 -8.79 10.76
CA TYR A 450 9.81 -9.39 10.03
C TYR A 450 9.46 -10.79 10.54
N LEU A 451 10.36 -11.47 11.26
CA LEU A 451 10.14 -12.84 11.68
C LEU A 451 9.08 -12.93 12.79
N THR A 452 8.04 -13.72 12.56
CA THR A 452 6.93 -13.95 13.51
C THR A 452 6.87 -15.37 14.05
N GLY A 453 7.47 -16.34 13.37
CA GLY A 453 7.51 -17.72 13.82
C GLY A 453 8.51 -18.55 13.02
N VAL A 454 8.97 -19.64 13.62
CA VAL A 454 9.74 -20.69 12.94
C VAL A 454 9.19 -22.04 13.36
N ARG A 455 8.92 -22.90 12.37
CA ARG A 455 8.50 -24.28 12.57
C ARG A 455 9.41 -25.19 11.79
N TYR A 456 9.74 -26.34 12.35
CA TYR A 456 10.45 -27.41 11.67
C TYR A 456 9.46 -28.52 11.34
N LEU A 457 9.42 -28.92 10.08
CA LEU A 457 8.65 -30.05 9.61
C LEU A 457 9.64 -31.19 9.36
N VAL A 458 9.46 -32.28 10.10
CA VAL A 458 10.30 -33.47 10.07
C VAL A 458 9.48 -34.60 9.49
N ALA A 459 9.80 -34.98 8.26
CA ALA A 459 9.23 -36.16 7.62
C ALA A 459 10.17 -37.36 7.83
N ARG A 460 9.59 -38.49 8.22
CA ARG A 460 10.30 -39.74 8.51
C ARG A 460 10.05 -40.76 7.39
N ARG A 461 10.94 -41.75 7.28
CA ARG A 461 10.86 -42.79 6.23
C ARG A 461 9.62 -43.70 6.34
N ASP A 462 8.99 -43.75 7.50
CA ASP A 462 7.73 -44.47 7.75
C ASP A 462 6.49 -43.70 7.27
N GLY A 463 6.66 -42.52 6.65
CA GLY A 463 5.58 -41.65 6.19
C GLY A 463 5.01 -40.74 7.27
N SER A 464 5.48 -40.84 8.53
CA SER A 464 5.03 -39.95 9.59
C SER A 464 5.65 -38.55 9.48
N GLU A 465 4.84 -37.53 9.77
CA GLU A 465 5.28 -36.13 9.84
C GLU A 465 5.13 -35.59 11.26
N ARG A 466 6.15 -34.85 11.73
CA ARG A 466 6.12 -34.14 13.01
C ARG A 466 6.46 -32.67 12.81
N THR A 467 5.64 -31.80 13.37
CA THR A 467 5.95 -30.36 13.48
C THR A 467 6.60 -30.09 14.83
N VAL A 468 7.71 -29.38 14.83
CA VAL A 468 8.41 -28.92 16.04
C VAL A 468 8.58 -27.41 15.97
N VAL A 469 8.16 -26.70 17.02
CA VAL A 469 8.30 -25.25 17.07
C VAL A 469 9.75 -24.92 17.39
N GLY A 470 10.37 -24.05 16.59
CA GLY A 470 11.72 -23.58 16.84
C GLY A 470 11.75 -22.59 18.01
N GLU A 471 12.67 -22.78 18.94
CA GLU A 471 12.98 -21.77 19.93
C GLU A 471 13.90 -20.72 19.32
N ARG A 472 13.56 -19.44 19.50
CA ARG A 472 14.47 -18.35 19.16
C ARG A 472 15.59 -18.32 20.19
N LYS A 473 16.83 -18.38 19.72
CA LYS A 473 17.99 -18.06 20.54
C LYS A 473 18.43 -16.63 20.22
N SER A 474 19.01 -15.93 21.18
CA SER A 474 19.60 -14.62 20.95
C SER A 474 20.64 -14.70 19.80
N GLY A 475 20.60 -13.75 18.87
CA GLY A 475 21.60 -13.67 17.79
C GLY A 475 21.23 -14.36 16.47
N ALA A 476 20.02 -14.10 15.94
CA ALA A 476 19.66 -14.45 14.56
C ALA A 476 19.70 -15.94 14.20
N SER A 477 19.39 -16.79 15.17
CA SER A 477 19.19 -18.21 14.92
C SER A 477 17.98 -18.76 15.67
N THR A 478 17.42 -19.83 15.14
CA THR A 478 16.46 -20.66 15.87
C THR A 478 16.98 -22.07 15.99
N VAL A 479 16.67 -22.72 17.10
CA VAL A 479 17.11 -24.08 17.39
C VAL A 479 15.91 -24.90 17.83
N ALA A 480 15.83 -26.14 17.38
CA ALA A 480 14.94 -27.15 17.94
C ALA A 480 15.72 -28.46 18.11
N GLU A 481 15.37 -29.22 19.14
CA GLU A 481 15.89 -30.57 19.31
C GLU A 481 14.80 -31.59 19.03
N ILE A 482 15.18 -32.66 18.36
CA ILE A 482 14.27 -33.78 18.04
C ILE A 482 14.93 -35.11 18.38
N ASP A 483 14.11 -36.02 18.87
CA ASP A 483 14.48 -37.43 19.04
C ASP A 483 14.12 -38.20 17.76
N VAL A 484 15.11 -38.93 17.23
CA VAL A 484 14.99 -39.74 16.00
C VAL A 484 15.21 -41.24 16.25
N SER A 485 15.19 -41.68 17.51
CA SER A 485 15.40 -43.07 17.93
C SER A 485 14.42 -44.08 17.32
N ARG A 486 13.23 -43.65 16.88
CA ARG A 486 12.17 -44.54 16.37
C ARG A 486 12.15 -44.76 14.85
N ALA A 487 12.66 -43.81 14.07
CA ALA A 487 12.66 -43.89 12.60
C ALA A 487 13.64 -42.89 11.98
N ALA A 488 14.31 -43.30 10.90
CA ALA A 488 15.24 -42.44 10.18
C ALA A 488 14.52 -41.23 9.55
N ILE A 489 15.12 -40.05 9.72
CA ILE A 489 14.67 -38.83 9.04
C ILE A 489 14.80 -39.02 7.53
N TRP A 490 13.75 -38.66 6.81
CA TRP A 490 13.76 -38.56 5.36
C TRP A 490 14.05 -37.12 4.90
N LEU A 491 13.34 -36.15 5.49
CA LEU A 491 13.45 -34.75 5.11
C LEU A 491 13.21 -33.87 6.34
N VAL A 492 14.00 -32.80 6.47
CA VAL A 492 13.70 -31.70 7.39
C VAL A 492 13.62 -30.41 6.60
N ARG A 493 12.56 -29.65 6.83
CA ARG A 493 12.42 -28.28 6.33
C ARG A 493 12.04 -27.34 7.46
N ALA A 494 12.63 -26.16 7.47
CA ALA A 494 12.17 -25.05 8.30
C ALA A 494 11.16 -24.21 7.51
N GLU A 495 10.11 -23.78 8.19
CA GLU A 495 9.14 -22.81 7.73
C GLU A 495 9.28 -21.55 8.59
N LEU A 496 9.78 -20.46 8.01
CA LEU A 496 9.82 -19.16 8.63
C LEU A 496 8.55 -18.39 8.28
N THR A 497 7.80 -17.96 9.26
CA THR A 497 6.65 -17.07 9.04
C THR A 497 7.10 -15.61 9.16
N LEU A 498 7.02 -14.84 8.08
CA LEU A 498 7.25 -13.40 8.05
C LEU A 498 5.93 -12.64 8.22
N SER A 499 5.91 -11.67 9.13
CA SER A 499 4.81 -10.72 9.34
C SER A 499 3.44 -11.38 9.52
N LYS A 500 3.38 -12.63 9.99
CA LYS A 500 2.19 -13.52 10.09
C LYS A 500 1.50 -13.86 8.76
N ARG A 501 2.11 -13.53 7.62
CA ARG A 501 1.46 -13.65 6.30
C ARG A 501 2.23 -14.56 5.35
N TYR A 502 3.53 -14.33 5.23
CA TYR A 502 4.36 -15.01 4.24
C TYR A 502 5.18 -16.13 4.88
N ARG A 503 5.40 -17.22 4.14
CA ARG A 503 6.17 -18.39 4.60
C ARG A 503 7.37 -18.60 3.70
N VAL A 504 8.55 -18.63 4.29
CA VAL A 504 9.79 -19.05 3.62
C VAL A 504 10.08 -20.48 4.03
N ILE A 505 10.20 -21.38 3.05
CA ILE A 505 10.58 -22.76 3.29
C ILE A 505 12.08 -22.91 3.00
N VAL A 506 12.81 -23.43 3.97
CA VAL A 506 14.26 -23.65 3.88
C VAL A 506 14.55 -25.12 4.18
N PRO A 507 15.12 -25.88 3.23
CA PRO A 507 15.56 -27.24 3.51
C PRO A 507 16.71 -27.23 4.53
N LEU A 508 16.72 -28.20 5.44
CA LEU A 508 17.84 -28.44 6.35
C LEU A 508 18.67 -29.59 5.80
N PHE A 509 19.98 -29.36 5.71
CA PHE A 509 20.93 -30.38 5.26
C PHE A 509 21.77 -30.85 6.44
N ALA A 510 22.16 -32.13 6.41
CA ALA A 510 23.14 -32.63 7.36
C ALA A 510 24.44 -31.81 7.20
N GLY A 511 24.95 -31.27 8.30
CA GLY A 511 26.28 -30.66 8.31
C GLY A 511 27.29 -31.69 7.81
N ARG A 512 28.18 -31.26 6.91
CA ARG A 512 29.34 -32.07 6.52
C ARG A 512 30.25 -32.32 7.72
#